data_AF-A0A673WW50-F1
#
_entry.id   AF-A0A673WW50-F1
#
_cell.length_a   1.000
_cell.length_b   1.000
_cell.length_c   1.000
_cell.angle_alpha   90.00
_cell.angle_beta   90.00
_cell.angle_gamma   90.00
#
_symmetry.space_group_name_H-M   'P 1'
#
loop_
_entity.id
_entity.type
_entity.pdbx_description
1 polymer ?
#
loop_
_entity_poly.entity_id
_entity_poly.type
_entity_poly.pdbx_seq_one_letter_code
_entity_poly.pdbx_strand_id
1 'polypeptide(L)'
;MFPSCYSKPTSSNDLFKRTYLTKMLLGVFVVYMSHTCWVIYGFVYTKPCERGKGDCIFSYLAERPRLQLSIFSSLRPDHSELNLIIKIDDFDIHSKFERVVNVSLPLATRNNGTLHTLVYVHKFGVSPLQDNRQVHHVAQLSTYMMSRGNLSSAKEVLKVRQLNNSSVSFWTVDRPISHWRSRLTLNMMSEDFTFNRGTLPSDVRRYMRVFQDENRMVYLPLLHIDELSVRVKDMMEINGSTTKLPLTISYEGLSLRQFRLWIHMQDVMFSLKRFGFTEVNIDEIKGVLVDNNLYLLALTTLVTAFHFIFEFLAFKNDISFWRKKKNMVGMSRKTVLWRCFSTIVILLKMLEERSSLLGLIPVGIGTTIEVWKVKKVSKIQLQWRTSRSIVHVSIKKCVYILFIPSGLFMLCAWRAVNTFVNDAFTCVFSTHPSHQLGCFRDEILFLLYLYQRRLYSTNKTRCREYGSCHHNHRKLKAQ
;
A
#
# COMPACT_ATOMS: atom_id res chain seq x y z
N MET A 1 -44.16 40.04 23.33
CA MET A 1 -43.94 39.52 21.95
C MET A 1 -42.46 39.20 21.77
N PHE A 2 -42.07 37.93 21.95
CA PHE A 2 -40.74 37.44 21.58
C PHE A 2 -40.94 36.10 20.85
N PRO A 3 -40.50 35.94 19.58
CA PRO A 3 -40.67 34.69 18.89
C PRO A 3 -39.64 33.67 19.44
N SER A 4 -40.16 32.66 20.11
CA SER A 4 -39.44 31.47 20.53
C SER A 4 -39.00 30.69 19.29
N CYS A 5 -37.69 30.66 19.02
CA CYS A 5 -37.10 29.77 18.01
C CYS A 5 -37.15 28.32 18.50
N TYR A 6 -38.32 27.68 18.35
CA TYR A 6 -38.43 26.23 18.39
C TYR A 6 -37.67 25.65 17.18
N SER A 7 -36.59 24.93 17.45
CA SER A 7 -36.00 24.07 16.43
C SER A 7 -37.03 23.00 16.06
N LYS A 8 -37.54 23.06 14.82
CA LYS A 8 -38.42 22.04 14.22
C LYS A 8 -37.86 20.64 14.56
N PRO A 9 -38.63 19.74 15.19
CA PRO A 9 -38.22 18.35 15.32
C PRO A 9 -38.05 17.78 13.91
N THR A 10 -36.91 17.14 13.65
CA THR A 10 -36.71 16.31 12.44
C THR A 10 -37.89 15.36 12.33
N SER A 11 -38.62 15.42 11.21
CA SER A 11 -39.81 14.60 10.99
C SER A 11 -39.46 13.12 11.17
N SER A 12 -40.37 12.34 11.78
CA SER A 12 -40.22 10.89 11.95
C SER A 12 -39.86 10.19 10.64
N ASN A 13 -40.37 10.71 9.51
CA ASN A 13 -40.07 10.22 8.16
C ASN A 13 -38.60 10.37 7.77
N ASP A 14 -37.91 11.46 8.13
CA ASP A 14 -36.47 11.63 7.82
C ASP A 14 -35.58 10.71 8.65
N LEU A 15 -35.96 10.46 9.91
CA LEU A 15 -35.24 9.51 10.78
C LEU A 15 -35.44 8.07 10.27
N PHE A 16 -36.66 7.73 9.84
CA PHE A 16 -36.99 6.41 9.30
C PHE A 16 -36.29 6.16 7.96
N LYS A 17 -36.31 7.14 7.05
CA LYS A 17 -35.65 7.06 5.73
C LYS A 17 -34.13 6.91 5.84
N ARG A 18 -33.51 7.62 6.81
CA ARG A 18 -32.06 7.51 7.08
C ARG A 18 -31.69 6.15 7.69
N THR A 19 -32.55 5.59 8.53
CA THR A 19 -32.33 4.28 9.16
C THR A 19 -32.50 3.14 8.14
N TYR A 20 -33.49 3.26 7.25
CA TYR A 20 -33.71 2.33 6.15
C TYR A 20 -32.54 2.34 5.15
N LEU A 21 -32.06 3.55 4.78
CA LEU A 21 -30.89 3.70 3.92
C LEU A 21 -29.64 3.04 4.55
N THR A 22 -29.39 3.24 5.85
CA THR A 22 -28.26 2.59 6.52
C THR A 22 -28.39 1.07 6.59
N LYS A 23 -29.61 0.53 6.76
CA LYS A 23 -29.85 -0.92 6.74
C LYS A 23 -29.65 -1.51 5.34
N MET A 24 -30.13 -0.82 4.30
CA MET A 24 -29.89 -1.19 2.90
C MET A 24 -28.40 -1.20 2.56
N LEU A 25 -27.67 -0.14 2.92
CA LEU A 25 -26.22 -0.06 2.71
C LEU A 25 -25.46 -1.16 3.46
N LEU A 26 -25.88 -1.47 4.70
CA LEU A 26 -25.30 -2.59 5.46
C LEU A 26 -25.58 -3.93 4.78
N GLY A 27 -26.80 -4.14 4.26
CA GLY A 27 -27.15 -5.35 3.52
C GLY A 27 -26.31 -5.52 2.25
N VAL A 28 -26.18 -4.47 1.44
CA VAL A 28 -25.33 -4.47 0.23
C VAL A 28 -23.87 -4.76 0.60
N PHE A 29 -23.37 -4.15 1.67
CA PHE A 29 -22.01 -4.39 2.16
C PHE A 29 -21.78 -5.85 2.56
N VAL A 30 -22.71 -6.47 3.30
CA VAL A 30 -22.60 -7.88 3.70
C VAL A 30 -22.62 -8.79 2.48
N VAL A 31 -23.55 -8.57 1.52
CA VAL A 31 -23.60 -9.34 0.27
C VAL A 31 -22.29 -9.21 -0.51
N TYR A 32 -21.74 -7.99 -0.61
CA TYR A 32 -20.46 -7.75 -1.25
C TYR A 32 -19.30 -8.48 -0.54
N MET A 33 -19.25 -8.45 0.79
CA MET A 33 -18.24 -9.17 1.56
C MET A 33 -18.35 -10.68 1.38
N SER A 34 -19.56 -11.25 1.41
CA SER A 34 -19.79 -12.67 1.16
C SER A 34 -19.39 -13.07 -0.26
N HIS A 35 -19.74 -12.26 -1.27
CA HIS A 35 -19.29 -12.47 -2.65
C HIS A 35 -17.76 -12.41 -2.76
N THR A 36 -17.13 -11.45 -2.08
CA THR A 36 -15.67 -11.31 -2.07
C THR A 36 -15.00 -12.54 -1.43
N CYS A 37 -15.50 -13.01 -0.29
CA CYS A 37 -15.03 -14.24 0.33
C CYS A 37 -15.20 -15.46 -0.58
N TRP A 38 -16.33 -15.56 -1.29
CA TRP A 38 -16.59 -16.63 -2.26
C TRP A 38 -15.60 -16.59 -3.44
N VAL A 39 -15.34 -15.40 -4.00
CA VAL A 39 -14.36 -15.20 -5.08
C VAL A 39 -12.95 -15.54 -4.62
N ILE A 40 -12.53 -15.08 -3.44
CA ILE A 40 -11.23 -15.41 -2.85
C ILE A 40 -11.11 -16.92 -2.62
N TYR A 41 -12.17 -17.56 -2.12
CA TYR A 41 -12.21 -19.01 -1.95
C TYR A 41 -12.03 -19.73 -3.30
N GLY A 42 -12.74 -19.33 -4.36
CA GLY A 42 -12.56 -19.91 -5.70
C GLY A 42 -11.20 -19.59 -6.35
N PHE A 43 -10.54 -18.52 -5.93
CA PHE A 43 -9.16 -18.21 -6.32
C PHE A 43 -8.16 -19.17 -5.65
N VAL A 44 -8.31 -19.39 -4.34
CA VAL A 44 -7.40 -20.26 -3.56
C VAL A 44 -7.68 -21.75 -3.82
N TYR A 45 -8.93 -22.12 -4.06
CA TYR A 45 -9.36 -23.50 -4.23
C TYR A 45 -10.01 -23.71 -5.61
N THR A 46 -9.23 -24.24 -6.54
CA THR A 46 -9.70 -24.67 -7.86
C THR A 46 -10.16 -26.12 -7.81
N LYS A 47 -11.42 -26.37 -8.18
CA LYS A 47 -11.93 -27.73 -8.26
C LYS A 47 -11.33 -28.46 -9.48
N PRO A 48 -10.76 -29.66 -9.31
CA PRO A 48 -10.29 -30.46 -10.45
C PRO A 48 -11.47 -30.96 -11.29
N CYS A 49 -11.20 -31.33 -12.55
CA CYS A 49 -12.22 -31.87 -13.44
C CYS A 49 -12.66 -33.27 -12.98
N GLU A 50 -13.98 -33.51 -12.85
CA GLU A 50 -14.51 -34.84 -12.55
C GLU A 50 -14.41 -35.75 -13.80
N ARG A 51 -13.74 -36.89 -13.67
CA ARG A 51 -13.63 -37.88 -14.75
C ARG A 51 -15.03 -38.41 -15.10
N GLY A 52 -15.53 -38.08 -16.29
CA GLY A 52 -16.81 -38.57 -16.83
C GLY A 52 -17.91 -37.50 -17.01
N LYS A 53 -17.70 -36.26 -16.56
CA LYS A 53 -18.65 -35.14 -16.77
C LYS A 53 -17.96 -33.95 -17.46
N GLY A 54 -17.79 -34.06 -18.78
CA GLY A 54 -17.47 -32.93 -19.67
C GLY A 54 -16.06 -32.87 -20.26
N ASP A 55 -15.83 -31.82 -21.04
CA ASP A 55 -14.57 -31.50 -21.72
C ASP A 55 -13.46 -31.10 -20.72
N CYS A 56 -12.71 -32.10 -20.22
CA CYS A 56 -11.54 -31.86 -19.36
C CYS A 56 -10.29 -31.54 -20.19
N ILE A 57 -9.43 -30.68 -19.62
CA ILE A 57 -8.11 -30.34 -20.16
C ILE A 57 -7.05 -30.94 -19.25
N PHE A 58 -6.20 -31.78 -19.81
CA PHE A 58 -5.16 -32.54 -19.11
C PHE A 58 -3.80 -31.85 -19.22
N SER A 59 -2.93 -32.08 -18.24
CA SER A 59 -1.56 -31.57 -18.26
C SER A 59 -0.68 -32.38 -19.20
N TYR A 60 0.12 -31.72 -20.04
CA TYR A 60 1.18 -32.37 -20.81
C TYR A 60 2.21 -33.07 -19.91
N LEU A 61 2.36 -32.60 -18.67
CA LEU A 61 3.29 -33.16 -17.69
C LEU A 61 2.82 -34.49 -17.08
N ALA A 62 1.54 -34.84 -17.24
CA ALA A 62 0.98 -36.09 -16.70
C ALA A 62 1.68 -37.33 -17.28
N GLU A 63 2.21 -37.23 -18.49
CA GLU A 63 2.93 -38.33 -19.16
C GLU A 63 4.43 -38.39 -18.84
N ARG A 64 4.92 -37.47 -18.00
CA ARG A 64 6.35 -37.30 -17.67
C ARG A 64 7.24 -37.26 -18.93
N PRO A 65 6.98 -36.36 -19.89
CA PRO A 65 7.81 -36.23 -21.08
C PRO A 65 9.22 -35.75 -20.70
N ARG A 66 10.23 -36.20 -21.45
CA ARG A 66 11.59 -35.67 -21.32
C ARG A 66 11.66 -34.29 -21.94
N LEU A 67 11.85 -33.28 -21.10
CA LEU A 67 11.90 -31.87 -21.48
C LEU A 67 13.34 -31.36 -21.54
N GLN A 68 13.54 -30.36 -22.38
CA GLN A 68 14.78 -29.62 -22.54
C GLN A 68 14.51 -28.12 -22.38
N LEU A 69 15.37 -27.44 -21.61
CA LEU A 69 15.31 -26.00 -21.38
C LEU A 69 16.43 -25.33 -22.15
N SER A 70 16.07 -24.43 -23.07
CA SER A 70 17.02 -23.68 -23.90
C SER A 70 16.78 -22.19 -23.73
N ILE A 71 17.81 -21.44 -23.34
CA ILE A 71 17.73 -20.00 -23.13
C ILE A 71 18.65 -19.31 -24.14
N PHE A 72 18.08 -18.37 -24.87
CA PHE A 72 18.77 -17.57 -25.87
C PHE A 72 18.77 -16.10 -25.49
N SER A 73 19.74 -15.34 -26.01
CA SER A 73 19.72 -13.89 -26.07
C SER A 73 19.49 -13.41 -27.49
N SER A 74 18.75 -12.32 -27.64
CA SER A 74 18.50 -11.66 -28.92
C SER A 74 18.38 -10.15 -28.76
N LEU A 75 18.73 -9.40 -29.80
CA LEU A 75 18.55 -7.95 -29.86
C LEU A 75 17.10 -7.55 -30.10
N ARG A 76 16.33 -8.40 -30.78
CA ARG A 76 14.91 -8.20 -31.05
C ARG A 76 14.10 -9.25 -30.29
N PRO A 77 12.85 -8.97 -29.94
CA PRO A 77 11.98 -9.98 -29.33
C PRO A 77 11.51 -11.06 -30.32
N ASP A 78 12.12 -11.15 -31.50
CA ASP A 78 11.75 -12.03 -32.61
C ASP A 78 12.76 -13.18 -32.76
N HIS A 79 12.39 -14.22 -33.53
CA HIS A 79 13.15 -15.46 -33.69
C HIS A 79 14.38 -15.35 -34.62
N SER A 80 14.72 -14.15 -35.10
CA SER A 80 15.66 -13.94 -36.21
C SER A 80 17.14 -14.13 -35.85
N GLU A 81 17.56 -13.74 -34.63
CA GLU A 81 18.97 -13.78 -34.21
C GLU A 81 19.07 -14.32 -32.79
N LEU A 82 19.20 -15.64 -32.65
CA LEU A 82 19.23 -16.32 -31.35
C LEU A 82 20.67 -16.75 -31.00
N ASN A 83 21.22 -16.17 -29.94
CA ASN A 83 22.50 -16.60 -29.37
C ASN A 83 22.24 -17.48 -28.16
N LEU A 84 22.74 -18.72 -28.15
CA LEU A 84 22.52 -19.65 -27.04
C LEU A 84 23.28 -19.19 -25.78
N ILE A 85 22.57 -19.03 -24.67
CA ILE A 85 23.15 -18.74 -23.35
C ILE A 85 23.42 -20.05 -22.61
N ILE A 86 22.38 -20.86 -22.44
CA ILE A 86 22.45 -22.14 -21.74
C ILE A 86 21.43 -23.12 -22.34
N LYS A 87 21.83 -24.39 -22.37
CA LYS A 87 21.01 -25.53 -22.76
C LYS A 87 21.08 -26.57 -21.65
N ILE A 88 19.93 -27.00 -21.16
CA ILE A 88 19.81 -28.05 -20.14
C ILE A 88 19.04 -29.20 -20.79
N ASP A 89 19.78 -30.28 -21.05
CA ASP A 89 19.31 -31.43 -21.82
C ASP A 89 18.26 -32.24 -21.09
N ASP A 90 18.47 -32.56 -19.80
CA ASP A 90 17.52 -33.30 -18.98
C ASP A 90 16.94 -32.34 -17.92
N PHE A 91 15.87 -31.63 -18.29
CA PHE A 91 15.24 -30.65 -17.43
C PHE A 91 14.17 -31.33 -16.56
N ASP A 92 14.51 -31.58 -15.29
CA ASP A 92 13.55 -32.03 -14.28
C ASP A 92 12.79 -30.84 -13.69
N ILE A 93 11.47 -30.89 -13.83
CA ILE A 93 10.52 -29.84 -13.45
C ILE A 93 10.40 -29.72 -11.93
N HIS A 94 10.65 -30.81 -11.19
CA HIS A 94 10.52 -30.82 -9.74
C HIS A 94 11.80 -30.39 -9.01
N SER A 95 12.95 -30.49 -9.67
CA SER A 95 14.23 -30.08 -9.09
C SER A 95 14.47 -28.57 -9.22
N LYS A 96 14.74 -27.92 -8.08
CA LYS A 96 15.21 -26.53 -8.06
C LYS A 96 16.68 -26.48 -8.45
N PHE A 97 17.06 -25.53 -9.30
CA PHE A 97 18.48 -25.27 -9.58
C PHE A 97 18.79 -23.78 -9.68
N GLU A 98 20.07 -23.47 -9.51
CA GLU A 98 20.64 -22.14 -9.70
C GLU A 98 21.99 -22.28 -10.40
N ARG A 99 22.19 -21.54 -11.50
CA ARG A 99 23.42 -21.58 -12.29
C ARG A 99 23.82 -20.17 -12.71
N VAL A 100 25.12 -19.87 -12.61
CA VAL A 100 25.67 -18.59 -13.07
C VAL A 100 26.33 -18.81 -14.43
N VAL A 101 25.94 -18.00 -15.42
CA VAL A 101 26.46 -18.07 -16.79
C VAL A 101 26.94 -16.69 -17.22
N ASN A 102 28.11 -16.62 -17.85
CA ASN A 102 28.63 -15.37 -18.40
C ASN A 102 28.07 -15.13 -19.81
N VAL A 103 27.21 -14.13 -19.94
CA VAL A 103 26.56 -13.77 -21.20
C VAL A 103 27.39 -12.74 -21.94
N SER A 104 27.67 -12.98 -23.23
CA SER A 104 28.32 -12.02 -24.11
C SER A 104 27.36 -10.92 -24.54
N LEU A 105 27.78 -9.66 -24.41
CA LEU A 105 27.00 -8.49 -24.79
C LEU A 105 27.33 -8.04 -26.24
N PRO A 106 26.33 -7.97 -27.13
CA PRO A 106 26.52 -7.39 -28.46
C PRO A 106 26.95 -5.93 -28.40
N LEU A 107 27.64 -5.45 -29.45
CA LEU A 107 28.01 -4.03 -29.57
C LEU A 107 26.78 -3.11 -29.51
N ALA A 108 25.67 -3.53 -30.13
CA ALA A 108 24.41 -2.78 -30.07
C ALA A 108 23.91 -2.57 -28.63
N THR A 109 23.95 -3.60 -27.78
CA THR A 109 23.55 -3.50 -26.37
C THR A 109 24.48 -2.58 -25.57
N ARG A 110 25.78 -2.65 -25.83
CA ARG A 110 26.79 -1.76 -25.21
C ARG A 110 26.61 -0.29 -25.59
N ASN A 111 26.10 -0.05 -26.81
CA ASN A 111 25.76 1.28 -27.31
C ASN A 111 24.31 1.65 -26.98
N ASN A 112 23.86 1.39 -25.74
CA ASN A 112 22.48 1.63 -25.30
C ASN A 112 21.44 0.95 -26.20
N GLY A 113 21.61 -0.36 -26.39
CA GLY A 113 20.60 -1.23 -27.01
C GLY A 113 19.89 -2.08 -25.97
N THR A 114 18.65 -2.47 -26.24
CA THR A 114 17.93 -3.44 -25.42
C THR A 114 18.37 -4.86 -25.77
N LEU A 115 18.63 -5.68 -24.76
CA LEU A 115 18.84 -7.12 -24.95
C LEU A 115 17.64 -7.87 -24.38
N HIS A 116 17.13 -8.81 -25.16
CA HIS A 116 16.06 -9.70 -24.77
C HIS A 116 16.60 -11.10 -24.54
N THR A 117 15.94 -11.84 -23.65
CA THR A 117 16.14 -13.28 -23.49
C THR A 117 14.89 -14.02 -23.87
N LEU A 118 15.07 -15.12 -24.61
CA LEU A 118 14.00 -16.02 -25.02
C LEU A 118 14.24 -17.35 -24.31
N VAL A 119 13.30 -17.74 -23.48
CA VAL A 119 13.33 -18.98 -22.70
C VAL A 119 12.40 -19.97 -23.36
N TYR A 120 12.91 -21.13 -23.77
CA TYR A 120 12.15 -22.20 -24.42
C TYR A 120 12.15 -23.47 -23.58
N VAL A 121 10.97 -24.05 -23.39
CA VAL A 121 10.77 -25.40 -22.88
C VAL A 121 10.16 -26.24 -24.01
N HIS A 122 10.87 -27.28 -24.42
CA HIS A 122 10.51 -28.11 -25.57
C HIS A 122 10.87 -29.58 -25.35
N LYS A 123 10.43 -30.46 -26.24
CA LYS A 123 10.74 -31.89 -26.17
C LYS A 123 12.24 -32.14 -26.38
N PHE A 124 12.80 -33.07 -25.62
CA PHE A 124 14.19 -33.50 -25.76
C PHE A 124 14.51 -33.98 -27.19
N GLY A 125 15.64 -33.53 -27.73
CA GLY A 125 16.18 -33.99 -29.02
C GLY A 125 15.63 -33.26 -30.25
N VAL A 126 14.67 -32.36 -30.09
CA VAL A 126 14.14 -31.49 -31.17
C VAL A 126 14.62 -30.07 -30.94
N SER A 127 14.95 -29.33 -32.00
CA SER A 127 15.29 -27.91 -31.85
C SER A 127 14.03 -27.10 -31.46
N PRO A 128 14.14 -26.05 -30.61
CA PRO A 128 12.97 -25.28 -30.18
C PRO A 128 12.13 -24.80 -31.37
N LEU A 129 12.77 -24.21 -32.38
CA LEU A 129 12.10 -23.64 -33.55
C LEU A 129 11.31 -24.64 -34.40
N GLN A 130 11.63 -25.93 -34.32
CA GLN A 130 10.93 -27.00 -35.05
C GLN A 130 9.85 -27.67 -34.20
N ASP A 131 9.83 -27.45 -32.88
CA ASP A 131 8.87 -28.07 -31.98
C ASP A 131 7.56 -27.26 -31.94
N ASN A 132 6.50 -27.82 -32.52
CA ASN A 132 5.16 -27.22 -32.46
C ASN A 132 4.56 -27.24 -31.04
N ARG A 133 5.13 -28.01 -30.12
CA ARG A 133 4.70 -28.15 -28.71
C ARG A 133 5.60 -27.36 -27.74
N GLN A 134 6.36 -26.39 -28.25
CA GLN A 134 7.21 -25.55 -27.40
C GLN A 134 6.43 -24.46 -26.63
N VAL A 135 6.90 -24.18 -25.42
CA VAL A 135 6.50 -23.02 -24.64
C VAL A 135 7.65 -22.03 -24.63
N HIS A 136 7.36 -20.78 -24.98
CA HIS A 136 8.37 -19.72 -25.00
C HIS A 136 7.90 -18.47 -24.27
N HIS A 137 8.81 -17.84 -23.54
CA HIS A 137 8.61 -16.54 -22.91
C HIS A 137 9.78 -15.61 -23.22
N VAL A 138 9.47 -14.32 -23.39
CA VAL A 138 10.44 -13.27 -23.68
C VAL A 138 10.53 -12.33 -22.49
N ALA A 139 11.75 -12.02 -22.04
CA ALA A 139 12.00 -11.02 -21.02
C ALA A 139 13.12 -10.07 -21.45
N GLN A 140 13.13 -8.85 -20.91
CA GLN A 140 14.22 -7.90 -21.13
C GLN A 140 15.35 -8.19 -20.14
N LEU A 141 16.59 -8.29 -20.61
CA LEU A 141 17.80 -8.43 -19.78
C LEU A 141 18.45 -7.07 -19.48
N SER A 142 18.18 -6.05 -20.30
CA SER A 142 18.61 -4.68 -20.03
C SER A 142 17.42 -3.73 -19.89
N THR A 143 17.56 -2.72 -19.03
CA THR A 143 16.55 -1.68 -18.77
C THR A 143 17.20 -0.31 -18.60
N TYR A 144 16.53 0.74 -19.05
CA TYR A 144 17.01 2.12 -18.87
C TYR A 144 16.52 2.69 -17.54
N MET A 145 17.43 3.27 -16.78
CA MET A 145 17.11 3.98 -15.55
C MET A 145 17.98 5.23 -15.41
N MET A 146 17.45 6.23 -14.70
CA MET A 146 18.25 7.39 -14.29
C MET A 146 19.30 6.93 -13.28
N SER A 147 20.56 7.33 -13.46
CA SER A 147 21.63 6.97 -12.52
C SER A 147 21.28 7.48 -11.13
N ARG A 148 21.33 6.58 -10.13
CA ARG A 148 20.92 6.86 -8.75
C ARG A 148 21.95 7.69 -7.98
N GLY A 149 23.09 7.99 -8.61
CA GLY A 149 24.15 8.81 -8.04
C GLY A 149 23.73 10.26 -7.95
N ASN A 150 22.98 10.63 -6.90
CA ASN A 150 23.07 11.89 -6.16
C ASN A 150 21.85 12.25 -5.29
N LEU A 151 20.88 11.36 -5.02
CA LEU A 151 19.78 11.76 -4.11
C LEU A 151 20.20 11.80 -2.63
N SER A 152 21.11 10.91 -2.21
CA SER A 152 21.73 10.92 -0.87
C SER A 152 22.87 11.95 -0.77
N SER A 153 23.72 12.04 -1.80
CA SER A 153 24.75 13.08 -1.88
C SER A 153 24.16 14.48 -2.04
N ALA A 154 22.99 14.69 -2.64
CA ALA A 154 22.38 16.02 -2.68
C ALA A 154 22.02 16.53 -1.26
N LYS A 155 21.60 15.64 -0.35
CA LYS A 155 21.30 15.99 1.05
C LYS A 155 22.56 16.23 1.88
N GLU A 156 23.62 15.45 1.67
CA GLU A 156 24.92 15.62 2.33
C GLU A 156 25.71 16.83 1.79
N VAL A 157 25.70 17.04 0.47
CA VAL A 157 26.39 18.16 -0.20
C VAL A 157 25.67 19.49 0.04
N LEU A 158 24.33 19.50 0.20
CA LEU A 158 23.61 20.70 0.66
C LEU A 158 24.05 21.16 2.07
N LYS A 159 24.51 20.24 2.93
CA LYS A 159 25.10 20.56 4.24
C LYS A 159 26.52 21.14 4.11
N VAL A 160 27.31 20.66 3.16
CA VAL A 160 28.68 21.15 2.90
C VAL A 160 28.68 22.51 2.17
N ARG A 161 27.61 22.83 1.42
CA ARG A 161 27.49 24.06 0.62
C ARG A 161 27.31 25.36 1.40
N GLN A 162 27.10 25.31 2.71
CA GLN A 162 27.04 26.53 3.54
C GLN A 162 28.43 27.11 3.87
N LEU A 163 29.53 26.44 3.53
CA LEU A 163 30.88 26.87 3.92
C LEU A 163 31.77 27.40 2.80
N ASN A 164 31.61 26.98 1.54
CA ASN A 164 32.51 27.43 0.46
C ASN A 164 31.75 28.05 -0.72
N ASN A 165 31.96 29.36 -0.89
CA ASN A 165 31.36 30.22 -1.90
C ASN A 165 32.11 30.09 -3.24
N SER A 166 32.10 28.89 -3.82
CA SER A 166 32.70 28.64 -5.14
C SER A 166 31.70 27.91 -6.02
N SER A 167 31.22 28.63 -7.03
CA SER A 167 30.30 28.15 -8.05
C SER A 167 31.00 27.20 -9.02
N VAL A 168 31.06 25.92 -8.67
CA VAL A 168 31.29 24.85 -9.66
C VAL A 168 29.92 24.30 -10.06
N SER A 169 29.51 24.58 -11.30
CA SER A 169 28.31 24.00 -11.90
C SER A 169 28.59 22.55 -12.31
N PHE A 170 28.31 21.59 -11.42
CA PHE A 170 28.24 20.19 -11.81
C PHE A 170 26.82 19.90 -12.33
N TRP A 171 26.56 20.27 -13.59
CA TRP A 171 25.48 19.65 -14.33
C TRP A 171 25.98 18.27 -14.76
N THR A 172 25.92 17.27 -13.89
CA THR A 172 25.74 15.92 -14.41
C THR A 172 24.38 15.93 -15.09
N VAL A 173 24.40 16.01 -16.42
CA VAL A 173 23.24 15.67 -17.21
C VAL A 173 22.82 14.29 -16.74
N ASP A 174 21.65 14.19 -16.11
CA ASP A 174 21.02 12.92 -15.71
C ASP A 174 20.70 12.13 -16.99
N ARG A 175 21.73 11.51 -17.57
CA ARG A 175 21.59 10.68 -18.76
C ARG A 175 21.11 9.31 -18.29
N PRO A 176 20.04 8.75 -18.87
CA PRO A 176 19.64 7.39 -18.57
C PRO A 176 20.76 6.43 -18.98
N ILE A 177 21.17 5.56 -18.06
CA ILE A 177 22.20 4.54 -18.30
C ILE A 177 21.50 3.19 -18.42
N SER A 178 21.98 2.34 -19.32
CA SER A 178 21.49 0.97 -19.46
C SER A 178 21.98 0.11 -18.30
N HIS A 179 21.05 -0.56 -17.63
CA HIS A 179 21.32 -1.46 -16.51
C HIS A 179 21.07 -2.90 -16.92
N TRP A 180 21.96 -3.79 -16.49
CA TRP A 180 21.92 -5.24 -16.64
C TRP A 180 21.17 -5.90 -15.49
N ARG A 181 20.24 -6.80 -15.84
CA ARG A 181 19.57 -7.68 -14.89
C ARG A 181 20.45 -8.90 -14.63
N SER A 182 21.08 -8.92 -13.47
CA SER A 182 22.01 -9.99 -13.06
C SER A 182 21.32 -11.32 -12.72
N ARG A 183 20.00 -11.33 -12.53
CA ARG A 183 19.23 -12.50 -12.11
C ARG A 183 18.02 -12.73 -13.02
N LEU A 184 17.87 -13.97 -13.50
CA LEU A 184 16.73 -14.46 -14.27
C LEU A 184 16.10 -15.63 -13.51
N THR A 185 14.90 -15.41 -12.98
CA THR A 185 14.12 -16.38 -12.22
C THR A 185 13.01 -16.96 -13.08
N LEU A 186 12.99 -18.29 -13.21
CA LEU A 186 12.05 -19.04 -14.04
C LEU A 186 11.14 -19.83 -13.11
N ASN A 187 9.84 -19.59 -13.22
CA ASN A 187 8.83 -20.29 -12.45
C ASN A 187 7.96 -21.11 -13.40
N MET A 188 7.74 -22.39 -13.09
CA MET A 188 6.87 -23.25 -13.89
C MET A 188 5.89 -23.99 -13.00
N MET A 189 4.64 -24.12 -13.44
CA MET A 189 3.69 -24.97 -12.73
C MET A 189 4.10 -26.44 -12.85
N SER A 190 4.53 -27.04 -11.73
CA SER A 190 5.04 -28.42 -11.68
C SER A 190 3.96 -29.45 -11.35
N GLU A 191 2.79 -29.01 -10.89
CA GLU A 191 1.66 -29.86 -10.49
C GLU A 191 0.83 -30.31 -11.70
N ASP A 192 0.40 -31.58 -11.70
CA ASP A 192 -0.47 -32.18 -12.70
C ASP A 192 -1.95 -31.91 -12.40
N PHE A 193 -2.40 -30.70 -12.70
CA PHE A 193 -3.80 -30.32 -12.49
C PHE A 193 -4.68 -30.59 -13.73
N THR A 194 -5.95 -30.94 -13.52
CA THR A 194 -6.92 -31.10 -14.62
C THR A 194 -7.95 -29.98 -14.57
N PHE A 195 -8.02 -29.19 -15.64
CA PHE A 195 -8.96 -28.07 -15.73
C PHE A 195 -10.26 -28.50 -16.41
N ASN A 196 -11.37 -27.95 -15.97
CA ASN A 196 -12.62 -28.03 -16.72
C ASN A 196 -12.69 -26.86 -17.72
N ARG A 197 -12.96 -27.15 -18.99
CA ARG A 197 -13.05 -26.15 -20.07
C ARG A 197 -14.08 -25.05 -19.78
N GLY A 198 -15.21 -25.39 -19.15
CA GLY A 198 -16.30 -24.45 -18.85
C GLY A 198 -16.02 -23.50 -17.69
N THR A 199 -15.11 -23.87 -16.79
CA THR A 199 -14.79 -23.10 -15.58
C THR A 199 -13.32 -22.71 -15.50
N LEU A 200 -12.64 -22.62 -16.64
CA LEU A 200 -11.23 -22.25 -16.71
C LEU A 200 -11.04 -20.79 -16.25
N PRO A 201 -10.21 -20.53 -15.22
CA PRO A 201 -9.96 -19.17 -14.76
C PRO A 201 -9.30 -18.31 -15.83
N SER A 202 -9.76 -17.07 -15.98
CA SER A 202 -9.28 -16.14 -17.01
C SER A 202 -7.81 -15.76 -16.84
N ASP A 203 -7.31 -15.75 -15.60
CA ASP A 203 -5.92 -15.49 -15.24
C ASP A 203 -4.98 -16.54 -15.85
N VAL A 204 -5.32 -17.82 -15.71
CA VAL A 204 -4.51 -18.93 -16.25
C VAL A 204 -4.62 -19.03 -17.77
N ARG A 205 -5.80 -18.70 -18.32
CA ARG A 205 -6.08 -18.81 -19.76
C ARG A 205 -5.08 -18.05 -20.65
N ARG A 206 -4.51 -16.94 -20.17
CA ARG A 206 -3.52 -16.14 -20.92
C ARG A 206 -2.17 -16.86 -21.09
N TYR A 207 -1.80 -17.70 -20.13
CA TYR A 207 -0.54 -18.43 -20.12
C TYR A 207 -0.68 -19.85 -20.66
N MET A 208 -1.92 -20.34 -20.75
CA MET A 208 -2.23 -21.68 -21.19
C MET A 208 -2.29 -21.78 -22.72
N ARG A 209 -1.40 -22.59 -23.31
CA ARG A 209 -1.53 -23.05 -24.69
C ARG A 209 -2.09 -24.47 -24.68
N VAL A 210 -3.21 -24.67 -25.37
CA VAL A 210 -3.89 -25.97 -25.43
C VAL A 210 -3.79 -26.52 -26.84
N PHE A 211 -3.52 -27.82 -26.94
CA PHE A 211 -3.55 -28.56 -28.20
C PHE A 211 -4.43 -29.80 -28.03
N GLN A 212 -4.94 -30.31 -29.16
CA GLN A 212 -5.74 -31.52 -29.18
C GLN A 212 -4.81 -32.69 -29.52
N ASP A 213 -4.72 -33.66 -28.62
CA ASP A 213 -3.92 -34.88 -28.78
C ASP A 213 -4.88 -36.06 -28.88
N GLU A 214 -5.03 -36.59 -30.10
CA GLU A 214 -5.97 -37.65 -30.50
C GLU A 214 -7.45 -37.38 -30.09
N ASN A 215 -7.79 -37.59 -28.82
CA ASN A 215 -9.15 -37.41 -28.27
C ASN A 215 -9.20 -36.72 -26.90
N ARG A 216 -8.08 -36.12 -26.45
CA ARG A 216 -7.99 -35.37 -25.20
C ARG A 216 -7.40 -33.99 -25.46
N MET A 217 -7.94 -32.98 -24.76
CA MET A 217 -7.38 -31.64 -24.78
C MET A 217 -6.23 -31.59 -23.77
N VAL A 218 -5.04 -31.22 -24.23
CA VAL A 218 -3.83 -31.19 -23.41
C VAL A 218 -3.27 -29.78 -23.38
N TYR A 219 -2.94 -29.26 -22.21
CA TYR A 219 -2.28 -27.97 -22.07
C TYR A 219 -0.76 -28.14 -21.88
N LEU A 220 0.00 -27.26 -22.54
CA LEU A 220 1.44 -27.19 -22.42
C LEU A 220 1.86 -26.59 -21.06
N PRO A 221 3.07 -26.88 -20.59
CA PRO A 221 3.51 -26.44 -19.27
C PRO A 221 3.45 -24.92 -19.10
N LEU A 222 2.94 -24.47 -17.96
CA LEU A 222 2.77 -23.04 -17.68
C LEU A 222 4.07 -22.46 -17.15
N LEU A 223 4.92 -21.98 -18.06
CA LEU A 223 6.15 -21.26 -17.75
C LEU A 223 5.84 -19.78 -17.52
N HIS A 224 6.57 -19.17 -16.60
CA HIS A 224 6.50 -17.74 -16.33
C HIS A 224 7.86 -17.21 -15.88
N ILE A 225 8.27 -16.05 -16.40
CA ILE A 225 9.50 -15.38 -15.97
C ILE A 225 9.13 -14.41 -14.86
N ASP A 226 9.75 -14.59 -13.70
CA ASP A 226 9.44 -13.82 -12.51
C ASP A 226 10.12 -12.44 -12.54
N GLU A 227 9.32 -11.42 -12.87
CA GLU A 227 9.76 -10.02 -12.82
C GLU A 227 9.70 -9.41 -11.42
N LEU A 228 9.07 -10.06 -10.44
CA LEU A 228 8.89 -9.57 -9.08
C LEU A 228 10.17 -9.73 -8.24
N SER A 229 10.94 -10.81 -8.45
CA SER A 229 12.23 -10.99 -7.77
C SER A 229 13.36 -10.12 -8.34
N VAL A 230 13.16 -9.51 -9.52
CA VAL A 230 14.11 -8.55 -10.09
C VAL A 230 13.99 -7.22 -9.37
N ARG A 231 15.07 -6.84 -8.68
CA ARG A 231 15.18 -5.59 -7.93
C ARG A 231 16.19 -4.63 -8.50
N VAL A 232 15.94 -3.34 -8.30
CA VAL A 232 16.79 -2.25 -8.80
C VAL A 232 18.17 -2.28 -8.18
N LYS A 233 18.28 -2.65 -6.90
CA LYS A 233 19.58 -2.75 -6.21
C LYS A 233 20.49 -3.87 -6.73
N ASP A 234 19.93 -4.88 -7.39
CA ASP A 234 20.67 -6.04 -7.89
C ASP A 234 21.09 -5.85 -9.36
N MET A 235 20.69 -4.74 -9.98
CA MET A 235 21.05 -4.41 -11.36
C MET A 235 22.45 -3.78 -11.45
N MET A 236 23.16 -4.07 -12.53
CA MET A 236 24.54 -3.60 -12.76
C MET A 236 24.59 -2.60 -13.92
N GLU A 237 25.39 -1.55 -13.83
CA GLU A 237 25.54 -0.59 -14.94
C GLU A 237 26.30 -1.21 -16.12
N ILE A 238 25.80 -1.00 -17.34
CA ILE A 238 26.45 -1.47 -18.57
C ILE A 238 27.37 -0.36 -19.09
N ASN A 239 28.68 -0.63 -19.07
CA ASN A 239 29.68 0.23 -19.70
C ASN A 239 29.97 -0.24 -21.14
N GLY A 240 30.37 0.71 -22.00
CA GLY A 240 30.73 0.40 -23.39
C GLY A 240 31.90 -0.59 -23.54
N SER A 241 32.76 -0.69 -22.52
CA SER A 241 33.90 -1.61 -22.47
C SER A 241 33.54 -3.02 -22.00
N THR A 242 32.40 -3.20 -21.33
CA THR A 242 32.03 -4.50 -20.73
C THR A 242 31.49 -5.45 -21.79
N THR A 243 32.25 -6.52 -22.09
CA THR A 243 31.87 -7.50 -23.14
C THR A 243 31.14 -8.73 -22.61
N LYS A 244 31.33 -9.09 -21.34
CA LYS A 244 30.66 -10.23 -20.69
C LYS A 244 30.13 -9.80 -19.33
N LEU A 245 28.91 -10.22 -19.01
CA LEU A 245 28.29 -10.02 -17.69
C LEU A 245 27.74 -11.33 -17.13
N PRO A 246 27.83 -11.54 -15.81
CA PRO A 246 27.26 -12.72 -15.17
C PRO A 246 25.72 -12.63 -15.13
N LEU A 247 25.07 -13.74 -15.44
CA LEU A 247 23.64 -13.96 -15.32
C LEU A 247 23.38 -15.18 -14.43
N THR A 248 22.75 -14.96 -13.28
CA THR A 248 22.30 -16.02 -12.39
C THR A 248 20.90 -16.47 -12.83
N ILE A 249 20.82 -17.69 -13.33
CA ILE A 249 19.58 -18.33 -13.78
C ILE A 249 19.11 -19.26 -12.67
N SER A 250 17.95 -18.97 -12.11
CA SER A 250 17.33 -19.76 -11.05
C SER A 250 15.99 -20.30 -11.52
N TYR A 251 15.71 -21.56 -11.25
CA TYR A 251 14.47 -22.23 -11.61
C TYR A 251 13.76 -22.80 -10.38
N GLU A 252 12.45 -22.58 -10.27
CA GLU A 252 11.62 -23.14 -9.20
C GLU A 252 10.25 -23.61 -9.72
N GLY A 253 9.85 -24.81 -9.31
CA GLY A 253 8.52 -25.35 -9.59
C GLY A 253 7.47 -24.81 -8.61
N LEU A 254 6.33 -24.34 -9.12
CA LEU A 254 5.22 -23.80 -8.33
C LEU A 254 4.00 -24.72 -8.35
N SER A 255 3.28 -24.76 -7.22
CA SER A 255 1.92 -25.31 -7.19
C SER A 255 0.93 -24.40 -7.93
N LEU A 256 -0.24 -24.93 -8.32
CA LEU A 256 -1.25 -24.13 -9.01
C LEU A 256 -1.65 -22.87 -8.23
N ARG A 257 -1.81 -23.00 -6.91
CA ARG A 257 -2.20 -21.90 -6.03
C ARG A 257 -1.14 -20.80 -5.99
N GLN A 258 0.12 -21.19 -5.85
CA GLN A 258 1.25 -20.26 -5.87
C GLN A 258 1.39 -19.60 -7.23
N PHE A 259 1.27 -20.36 -8.31
CA PHE A 259 1.33 -19.85 -9.68
C PHE A 259 0.26 -18.78 -9.92
N ARG A 260 -1.00 -19.06 -9.56
CA ARG A 260 -2.12 -18.10 -9.68
C ARG A 260 -1.89 -16.84 -8.84
N LEU A 261 -1.39 -16.99 -7.61
CA LEU A 261 -1.05 -15.86 -6.77
C LEU A 261 0.05 -15.01 -7.40
N TRP A 262 1.07 -15.64 -7.97
CA TRP A 262 2.21 -14.97 -8.58
C TRP A 262 1.83 -14.15 -9.82
N ILE A 263 1.08 -14.75 -10.76
CA ILE A 263 0.59 -14.04 -11.95
C ILE A 263 -0.30 -12.85 -11.56
N HIS A 264 -1.15 -13.01 -10.55
CA HIS A 264 -2.01 -11.94 -10.07
C HIS A 264 -1.20 -10.81 -9.41
N MET A 265 -0.16 -11.13 -8.65
CA MET A 265 0.73 -10.12 -8.07
C MET A 265 1.47 -9.33 -9.17
N GLN A 266 1.89 -9.99 -10.24
CA GLN A 266 2.50 -9.31 -11.38
C GLN A 266 1.51 -8.37 -12.08
N ASP A 267 0.26 -8.77 -12.27
CA ASP A 267 -0.79 -7.91 -12.86
C ASP A 267 -1.08 -6.69 -11.97
N VAL A 268 -1.05 -6.85 -10.65
CA VAL A 268 -1.17 -5.72 -9.70
C VAL A 268 0.02 -4.78 -9.84
N MET A 269 1.25 -5.28 -9.92
CA MET A 269 2.43 -4.42 -10.11
C MET A 269 2.38 -3.68 -11.45
N PHE A 270 1.96 -4.35 -12.52
CA PHE A 270 1.74 -3.71 -13.82
C PHE A 270 0.66 -2.62 -13.75
N SER A 271 -0.42 -2.87 -13.01
CA SER A 271 -1.49 -1.89 -12.79
C SER A 271 -1.02 -0.68 -11.97
N LEU A 272 -0.17 -0.88 -10.95
CA LEU A 272 0.45 0.21 -10.19
C LEU A 272 1.34 1.07 -11.08
N LYS A 273 2.15 0.44 -11.93
CA LYS A 273 2.97 1.15 -12.93
C LYS A 273 2.08 1.99 -13.86
N ARG A 274 0.96 1.44 -14.32
CA ARG A 274 -0.01 2.17 -15.16
C ARG A 274 -0.71 3.31 -14.42
N PHE A 275 -0.89 3.20 -13.11
CA PHE A 275 -1.43 4.27 -12.26
C PHE A 275 -0.40 5.40 -11.99
N GLY A 276 0.84 5.26 -12.48
CA GLY A 276 1.88 6.30 -12.37
C GLY A 276 2.80 6.14 -11.17
N PHE A 277 2.85 4.97 -10.53
CA PHE A 277 3.88 4.69 -9.53
C PHE A 277 5.25 4.65 -10.20
N THR A 278 6.25 5.27 -9.55
CA THR A 278 7.64 5.25 -10.01
C THR A 278 8.24 3.84 -9.82
N GLU A 279 9.19 3.46 -10.68
CA GLU A 279 9.90 2.16 -10.58
C GLU A 279 10.58 1.98 -9.21
N VAL A 280 11.02 3.08 -8.59
CA VAL A 280 11.61 3.06 -7.24
C VAL A 280 10.58 2.65 -6.18
N ASN A 281 9.38 3.23 -6.21
CA ASN A 281 8.33 2.89 -5.25
C ASN A 281 7.84 1.45 -5.46
N ILE A 282 7.79 0.98 -6.71
CA ILE A 282 7.45 -0.41 -7.03
C ILE A 282 8.53 -1.36 -6.52
N ASP A 283 9.82 -1.00 -6.65
CA ASP A 283 10.94 -1.78 -6.12
C ASP A 283 10.89 -1.91 -4.59
N GLU A 284 10.49 -0.85 -3.88
CA GLU A 284 10.25 -0.89 -2.44
C GLU A 284 9.12 -1.87 -2.09
N ILE A 285 8.00 -1.84 -2.83
CA ILE A 285 6.89 -2.79 -2.64
C ILE A 285 7.34 -4.22 -2.92
N LYS A 286 8.11 -4.46 -3.99
CA LYS A 286 8.71 -5.77 -4.30
C LYS A 286 9.62 -6.24 -3.17
N GLY A 287 10.47 -5.36 -2.64
CA GLY A 287 11.32 -5.65 -1.49
C GLY A 287 10.51 -6.09 -0.27
N VAL A 288 9.41 -5.40 0.03
CA VAL A 288 8.53 -5.75 1.14
C VAL A 288 7.86 -7.13 0.95
N LEU A 289 7.52 -7.50 -0.29
CA LEU A 289 6.86 -8.76 -0.62
C LEU A 289 7.83 -9.96 -0.64
N VAL A 290 9.03 -9.77 -1.19
CA VAL A 290 10.00 -10.86 -1.44
C VAL A 290 10.92 -11.09 -0.24
N ASP A 291 11.35 -10.03 0.46
CA ASP A 291 12.33 -10.17 1.54
C ASP A 291 11.70 -10.50 2.90
N ASN A 292 10.44 -10.11 3.13
CA ASN A 292 9.81 -10.29 4.44
C ASN A 292 9.05 -11.61 4.53
N ASN A 293 8.99 -12.14 5.75
CA ASN A 293 8.10 -13.25 6.07
C ASN A 293 6.65 -12.86 5.79
N LEU A 294 5.95 -13.67 4.99
CA LEU A 294 4.54 -13.45 4.63
C LEU A 294 3.64 -13.26 5.86
N TYR A 295 3.94 -13.97 6.96
CA TYR A 295 3.22 -13.82 8.23
C TYR A 295 3.36 -12.42 8.84
N LEU A 296 4.57 -11.85 8.81
CA LEU A 296 4.82 -10.50 9.33
C LEU A 296 4.11 -9.47 8.45
N LEU A 297 4.14 -9.65 7.13
CA LEU A 297 3.45 -8.77 6.19
C LEU A 297 1.92 -8.80 6.34
N ALA A 298 1.36 -10.00 6.54
CA ALA A 298 -0.07 -10.15 6.80
C ALA A 298 -0.47 -9.46 8.11
N LEU A 299 0.35 -9.61 9.16
CA LEU A 299 0.12 -8.95 10.45
C LEU A 299 0.18 -7.43 10.33
N THR A 300 1.18 -6.86 9.66
CA THR A 300 1.29 -5.41 9.49
C THR A 300 0.16 -4.85 8.64
N THR A 301 -0.29 -5.58 7.61
CA THR A 301 -1.47 -5.23 6.81
C THR A 301 -2.75 -5.24 7.66
N LEU A 302 -2.89 -6.23 8.54
CA LEU A 302 -4.03 -6.32 9.45
C LEU A 302 -4.02 -5.19 10.50
N VAL A 303 -2.87 -4.90 11.11
CA VAL A 303 -2.72 -3.82 12.10
C VAL A 303 -2.99 -2.46 11.46
N THR A 304 -2.47 -2.20 10.26
CA THR A 304 -2.74 -0.96 9.51
C THR A 304 -4.21 -0.83 9.13
N ALA A 305 -4.86 -1.91 8.69
CA ALA A 305 -6.30 -1.91 8.43
C ALA A 305 -7.13 -1.55 9.67
N PHE A 306 -6.81 -2.12 10.84
CA PHE A 306 -7.47 -1.75 12.10
C PHE A 306 -7.23 -0.30 12.49
N HIS A 307 -6.01 0.21 12.30
CA HIS A 307 -5.68 1.61 12.57
C HIS A 307 -6.58 2.56 11.77
N PHE A 308 -6.70 2.35 10.45
CA PHE A 308 -7.58 3.16 9.61
C PHE A 308 -9.06 3.06 10.01
N ILE A 309 -9.53 1.87 10.40
CA ILE A 309 -10.90 1.69 10.88
C ILE A 309 -11.14 2.50 12.16
N PHE A 310 -10.20 2.47 13.12
CA PHE A 310 -10.33 3.23 14.37
C PHE A 310 -10.26 4.74 14.15
N GLU A 311 -9.39 5.23 13.26
CA GLU A 311 -9.35 6.64 12.87
C GLU A 311 -10.68 7.09 12.24
N PHE A 312 -11.22 6.29 11.32
CA PHE A 312 -12.51 6.59 10.70
C PHE A 312 -13.66 6.63 11.73
N LEU A 313 -13.69 5.67 12.66
CA LEU A 313 -14.68 5.64 13.73
C LEU A 313 -14.52 6.83 14.69
N ALA A 314 -13.29 7.24 14.98
CA ALA A 314 -12.99 8.43 15.78
C ALA A 314 -13.54 9.69 15.10
N PHE A 315 -13.27 9.88 13.81
CA PHE A 315 -13.82 11.01 13.04
C PHE A 315 -15.35 10.98 12.98
N LYS A 316 -15.95 9.81 12.74
CA LYS A 316 -17.41 9.66 12.71
C LYS A 316 -18.05 10.03 14.04
N ASN A 317 -17.48 9.56 15.15
CA ASN A 317 -17.98 9.85 16.49
C ASN A 317 -17.86 11.34 16.79
N ASP A 318 -16.70 11.93 16.51
CA ASP A 318 -16.41 13.33 16.74
C ASP A 318 -17.35 14.25 15.93
N ILE A 319 -17.53 14.00 14.63
CA ILE A 319 -18.49 14.75 13.79
C ILE A 319 -19.92 14.61 14.34
N SER A 320 -20.33 13.41 14.77
CA SER A 320 -21.66 13.14 15.32
C SER A 320 -21.89 13.90 16.63
N PHE A 321 -20.90 13.90 17.54
CA PHE A 321 -20.92 14.62 18.80
C PHE A 321 -21.07 16.12 18.58
N TRP A 322 -20.20 16.70 17.75
CA TRP A 322 -20.23 18.14 17.47
C TRP A 322 -21.48 18.55 16.71
N ARG A 323 -22.04 17.71 15.84
CA ARG A 323 -23.29 18.00 15.12
C ARG A 323 -24.48 18.13 16.07
N LYS A 324 -24.63 17.19 17.02
CA LYS A 324 -25.77 17.12 17.96
C LYS A 324 -25.71 18.19 19.07
N LYS A 325 -24.52 18.70 19.39
CA LYS A 325 -24.34 19.65 20.49
C LYS A 325 -24.89 21.05 20.14
N LYS A 326 -25.93 21.47 20.86
CA LYS A 326 -26.59 22.80 20.75
C LYS A 326 -26.03 23.81 21.76
N ASN A 327 -25.75 23.35 22.99
CA ASN A 327 -25.22 24.18 24.06
C ASN A 327 -23.71 23.97 24.19
N MET A 328 -22.94 25.06 24.16
CA MET A 328 -21.47 25.04 24.31
C MET A 328 -21.03 25.10 25.78
N VAL A 329 -21.96 24.96 26.72
CA VAL A 329 -21.70 24.93 28.17
C VAL A 329 -20.82 23.72 28.48
N GLY A 330 -19.71 23.93 29.18
CA GLY A 330 -18.74 22.89 29.53
C GLY A 330 -17.63 22.64 28.49
N MET A 331 -17.51 23.43 27.42
CA MET A 331 -16.34 23.38 26.52
C MET A 331 -15.63 24.72 26.44
N SER A 332 -14.30 24.71 26.61
CA SER A 332 -13.47 25.91 26.52
C SER A 332 -13.20 26.27 25.06
N ARG A 333 -13.60 27.47 24.64
CA ARG A 333 -13.32 27.97 23.28
C ARG A 333 -11.81 28.07 23.00
N LYS A 334 -11.03 28.40 24.04
CA LYS A 334 -9.56 28.45 23.96
C LYS A 334 -8.97 27.08 23.62
N THR A 335 -9.51 26.01 24.22
CA THR A 335 -9.03 24.64 23.94
C THR A 335 -9.33 24.18 22.52
N VAL A 336 -10.49 24.53 21.97
CA VAL A 336 -10.86 24.18 20.59
C VAL A 336 -9.97 24.93 19.58
N LEU A 337 -9.73 26.22 19.82
CA LEU A 337 -8.86 27.04 18.97
C LEU A 337 -7.41 26.55 19.02
N TRP A 338 -6.91 26.20 20.21
CA TRP A 338 -5.56 25.66 20.39
C TRP A 338 -5.39 24.30 19.70
N ARG A 339 -6.37 23.40 19.81
CA ARG A 339 -6.34 22.12 19.09
C ARG A 339 -6.31 22.33 17.58
N CYS A 340 -7.16 23.22 17.05
CA CYS A 340 -7.15 23.56 15.62
C CYS A 340 -5.79 24.11 15.17
N PHE A 341 -5.19 25.03 15.93
CA PHE A 341 -3.87 25.57 15.62
C PHE A 341 -2.79 24.48 15.61
N SER A 342 -2.75 23.64 16.65
CA SER A 342 -1.78 22.54 16.76
C SER A 342 -1.91 21.54 15.61
N THR A 343 -3.13 21.16 15.22
CA THR A 343 -3.35 20.23 14.10
C THR A 343 -2.96 20.84 12.75
N ILE A 344 -3.18 22.15 12.54
CA ILE A 344 -2.71 22.85 11.33
C ILE A 344 -1.18 22.86 11.26
N VAL A 345 -0.49 23.11 12.38
CA VAL A 345 0.99 23.08 12.42
C VAL A 345 1.52 21.68 12.08
N ILE A 346 0.87 20.62 12.59
CA ILE A 346 1.24 19.22 12.26
C ILE A 346 1.02 18.95 10.76
N LEU A 347 -0.10 19.39 10.19
CA LEU A 347 -0.36 19.25 8.75
C LEU A 347 0.70 19.97 7.90
N LEU A 348 1.06 21.21 8.26
CA LEU A 348 2.08 21.98 7.57
C LEU A 348 3.44 21.30 7.65
N LYS A 349 3.80 20.74 8.82
CA LYS A 349 5.04 19.99 9.00
C LYS A 349 5.10 18.74 8.12
N MET A 350 3.99 18.00 8.03
CA MET A 350 3.88 16.81 7.16
C MET A 350 3.94 17.16 5.66
N LEU A 351 3.38 18.32 5.27
CA LEU A 351 3.46 18.82 3.90
C LEU A 351 4.90 19.21 3.53
N GLU A 352 5.64 19.83 4.45
CA GLU A 352 7.04 20.20 4.26
C GLU A 352 7.96 18.97 4.12
N GLU A 353 7.73 17.94 4.93
CA GLU A 353 8.53 16.70 4.94
C GLU A 353 8.24 15.75 3.75
N ARG A 354 7.31 16.10 2.85
CA ARG A 354 6.84 15.24 1.74
C ARG A 354 6.49 13.82 2.20
N SER A 355 5.77 13.71 3.31
CA SER A 355 5.35 12.42 3.87
C SER A 355 4.41 11.66 2.92
N SER A 356 4.30 10.34 3.13
CA SER A 356 3.46 9.48 2.30
C SER A 356 2.01 9.99 2.27
N LEU A 357 1.38 9.90 1.09
CA LEU A 357 -0.02 10.30 0.88
C LEU A 357 -0.97 9.64 1.89
N LEU A 358 -0.63 8.42 2.30
CA LEU A 358 -1.38 7.59 3.24
C LEU A 358 -1.44 8.18 4.67
N GLY A 359 -0.41 8.90 5.11
CA GLY A 359 -0.43 9.64 6.39
C GLY A 359 -1.00 11.06 6.26
N LEU A 360 -0.83 11.70 5.10
CA LEU A 360 -1.30 13.07 4.87
C LEU A 360 -2.83 13.17 4.81
N ILE A 361 -3.50 12.20 4.20
CA ILE A 361 -4.96 12.21 4.01
C ILE A 361 -5.71 12.23 5.36
N PRO A 362 -5.46 11.31 6.32
CA PRO A 362 -6.14 11.33 7.62
C PRO A 362 -5.94 12.65 8.39
N VAL A 363 -4.70 13.17 8.41
CA VAL A 363 -4.37 14.45 9.08
C VAL A 363 -5.07 15.63 8.40
N GLY A 364 -5.15 15.63 7.07
CA GLY A 364 -5.88 16.65 6.29
C GLY A 364 -7.38 16.66 6.58
N ILE A 365 -8.01 15.48 6.65
CA ILE A 365 -9.41 15.33 7.03
C ILE A 365 -9.63 15.81 8.47
N GLY A 366 -8.77 15.39 9.41
CA GLY A 366 -8.82 15.84 10.80
C GLY A 366 -8.71 17.36 10.95
N THR A 367 -7.80 17.98 10.21
CA THR A 367 -7.63 19.44 10.17
C THR A 367 -8.89 20.14 9.68
N THR A 368 -9.51 19.62 8.62
CA THR A 368 -10.77 20.16 8.08
C THR A 368 -11.90 20.07 9.11
N ILE A 369 -11.98 18.96 9.86
CA ILE A 369 -12.95 18.77 10.93
C ILE A 369 -12.72 19.75 12.09
N GLU A 370 -11.47 19.99 12.50
CA GLU A 370 -11.15 20.97 13.56
C GLU A 370 -11.50 22.41 13.15
N VAL A 371 -11.20 22.80 11.91
CA VAL A 371 -11.60 24.11 11.36
C VAL A 371 -13.13 24.27 11.38
N TRP A 372 -13.86 23.22 11.02
CA TRP A 372 -15.33 23.22 11.09
C TRP A 372 -15.84 23.41 12.53
N LYS A 373 -15.20 22.79 13.53
CA LYS A 373 -15.55 23.00 14.95
C LYS A 373 -15.31 24.44 15.38
N VAL A 374 -14.18 25.04 15.02
CA VAL A 374 -13.89 26.47 15.34
C VAL A 374 -14.95 27.37 14.73
N LYS A 375 -15.30 27.16 13.44
CA LYS A 375 -16.39 27.90 12.78
C LYS A 375 -17.71 27.79 13.55
N LYS A 376 -18.04 26.59 14.05
CA LYS A 376 -19.25 26.34 14.84
C LYS A 376 -19.21 27.00 16.21
N VAL A 377 -18.07 26.98 16.90
CA VAL A 377 -17.88 27.55 18.25
C VAL A 377 -17.88 29.08 18.24
N SER A 378 -17.25 29.67 17.22
CA SER A 378 -17.15 31.13 17.08
C SER A 378 -18.42 31.79 16.53
N LYS A 379 -19.45 30.99 16.17
CA LYS A 379 -20.71 31.46 15.56
C LYS A 379 -20.48 32.48 14.43
N ILE A 380 -19.46 32.27 13.61
CA ILE A 380 -19.10 33.19 12.54
C ILE A 380 -20.23 33.14 11.50
N GLN A 381 -21.04 34.19 11.43
CA GLN A 381 -22.02 34.39 10.37
C GLN A 381 -21.31 35.09 9.21
N LEU A 382 -20.97 34.33 8.16
CA LEU A 382 -20.53 34.91 6.89
C LEU A 382 -21.76 35.50 6.19
N GLN A 383 -21.96 36.81 6.31
CA GLN A 383 -22.91 37.53 5.47
C GLN A 383 -22.21 37.87 4.15
N TRP A 384 -22.59 37.18 3.07
CA TRP A 384 -22.24 37.57 1.71
C TRP A 384 -23.22 38.67 1.27
N ARG A 385 -22.76 39.91 1.14
CA ARG A 385 -23.53 41.01 0.56
C ARG A 385 -22.95 41.34 -0.81
N THR A 386 -23.70 41.05 -1.86
CA THR A 386 -23.32 41.30 -3.25
C THR A 386 -23.48 42.79 -3.55
N SER A 387 -22.39 43.54 -3.42
CA SER A 387 -22.01 44.71 -4.23
C SER A 387 -20.91 45.49 -3.48
N ARG A 388 -19.73 45.58 -4.12
CA ARG A 388 -18.43 46.08 -3.63
C ARG A 388 -17.76 45.22 -2.55
N SER A 389 -16.66 44.59 -2.96
CA SER A 389 -15.81 43.66 -2.23
C SER A 389 -15.25 44.24 -0.92
N ILE A 390 -15.98 44.08 0.18
CA ILE A 390 -15.44 44.15 1.55
C ILE A 390 -16.06 43.01 2.36
N VAL A 391 -15.27 42.00 2.69
CA VAL A 391 -15.67 40.91 3.59
C VAL A 391 -15.60 41.43 5.02
N HIS A 392 -16.70 41.93 5.56
CA HIS A 392 -16.80 42.24 6.98
C HIS A 392 -17.00 40.95 7.79
N VAL A 393 -15.92 40.42 8.36
CA VAL A 393 -15.98 39.38 9.38
C VAL A 393 -16.39 40.04 10.70
N SER A 394 -17.68 40.05 11.02
CA SER A 394 -18.15 40.56 12.31
C SER A 394 -17.87 39.53 13.42
N ILE A 395 -16.68 39.63 14.02
CA ILE A 395 -16.31 38.88 15.23
C ILE A 395 -16.89 39.66 16.42
N LYS A 396 -18.01 39.18 16.99
CA LYS A 396 -18.51 39.76 18.25
C LYS A 396 -17.50 39.50 19.38
N LYS A 397 -16.73 40.55 19.73
CA LYS A 397 -15.73 40.65 20.81
C LYS A 397 -14.80 39.44 20.95
N CYS A 398 -13.73 39.41 20.15
CA CYS A 398 -12.46 38.82 20.55
C CYS A 398 -11.50 39.95 20.94
N VAL A 399 -11.63 40.47 22.16
CA VAL A 399 -10.46 41.05 22.83
C VAL A 399 -9.89 39.91 23.65
N TYR A 400 -8.85 39.25 23.14
CA TYR A 400 -7.71 38.83 23.94
C TYR A 400 -6.50 38.74 23.01
N ILE A 401 -5.71 39.79 23.14
CA ILE A 401 -4.33 39.98 22.72
C ILE A 401 -3.50 38.74 23.05
N LEU A 402 -2.51 38.46 22.19
CA LEU A 402 -1.31 37.69 22.47
C LEU A 402 -0.99 37.67 23.98
N PHE A 403 -1.27 36.57 24.66
CA PHE A 403 -0.55 36.23 25.89
C PHE A 403 0.48 35.17 25.47
N ILE A 404 1.65 35.66 25.07
CA ILE A 404 2.84 34.89 24.74
C ILE A 404 3.61 34.29 25.96
N PRO A 405 3.34 34.55 27.26
CA PRO A 405 4.29 34.07 28.27
C PRO A 405 4.15 32.57 28.61
N SER A 406 3.07 31.88 28.23
CA SER A 406 2.94 30.41 28.43
C SER A 406 3.34 29.57 27.21
N GLY A 407 3.57 30.21 26.06
CA GLY A 407 3.98 29.53 24.83
C GLY A 407 5.44 29.07 24.90
N LEU A 408 6.32 29.88 25.51
CA LEU A 408 7.74 29.56 25.65
C LEU A 408 7.97 28.35 26.56
N PHE A 409 7.16 28.15 27.61
CA PHE A 409 7.27 26.98 28.49
C PHE A 409 6.87 25.68 27.78
N MET A 410 5.82 25.71 26.94
CA MET A 410 5.39 24.52 26.20
C MET A 410 6.27 24.24 24.98
N LEU A 411 6.85 25.27 24.36
CA LEU A 411 7.81 25.13 23.26
C LEU A 411 9.19 24.67 23.78
N CYS A 412 9.63 25.15 24.95
CA CYS A 412 10.82 24.64 25.64
C CYS A 412 10.60 23.24 26.23
N ALA A 413 9.40 22.91 26.74
CA ALA A 413 9.07 21.55 27.13
C ALA A 413 8.98 20.61 25.92
N TRP A 414 8.43 21.06 24.79
CA TRP A 414 8.40 20.28 23.56
C TRP A 414 9.80 20.11 22.96
N ARG A 415 10.66 21.15 23.02
CA ARG A 415 12.06 21.08 22.59
C ARG A 415 12.89 20.22 23.54
N ALA A 416 12.69 20.30 24.86
CA ALA A 416 13.33 19.43 25.84
C ALA A 416 12.85 17.98 25.74
N VAL A 417 11.56 17.74 25.46
CA VAL A 417 11.01 16.41 25.20
C VAL A 417 11.47 15.89 23.84
N ASN A 418 11.61 16.71 22.79
CA ASN A 418 12.17 16.26 21.52
C ASN A 418 13.68 16.01 21.59
N THR A 419 14.44 16.80 22.35
CA THR A 419 15.87 16.54 22.60
C THR A 419 16.03 15.32 23.48
N PHE A 420 15.21 15.14 24.52
CA PHE A 420 15.20 13.93 25.34
C PHE A 420 14.77 12.69 24.55
N VAL A 421 13.77 12.80 23.67
CA VAL A 421 13.34 11.73 22.76
C VAL A 421 14.40 11.47 21.70
N ASN A 422 15.09 12.47 21.17
CA ASN A 422 16.15 12.30 20.18
C ASN A 422 17.43 11.70 20.80
N ASP A 423 17.81 12.11 22.02
CA ASP A 423 18.95 11.56 22.76
C ASP A 423 18.62 10.15 23.31
N ALA A 424 17.38 9.91 23.74
CA ALA A 424 16.90 8.56 24.07
C ALA A 424 16.83 7.68 22.82
N PHE A 425 16.43 8.19 21.65
CA PHE A 425 16.47 7.47 20.39
C PHE A 425 17.92 7.15 19.97
N THR A 426 18.86 8.09 20.13
CA THR A 426 20.28 7.86 19.82
C THR A 426 20.91 6.82 20.78
N CYS A 427 20.43 6.74 22.03
CA CYS A 427 20.81 5.71 22.99
C CYS A 427 20.13 4.35 22.72
N VAL A 428 18.94 4.35 22.12
CA VAL A 428 18.14 3.15 21.78
C VAL A 428 18.54 2.50 20.45
N PHE A 429 19.12 3.25 19.50
CA PHE A 429 19.59 2.71 18.21
C PHE A 429 21.03 2.17 18.24
N SER A 430 21.71 2.24 19.38
CA SER A 430 22.85 1.36 19.67
C SER A 430 22.32 0.06 20.26
N THR A 431 22.19 -0.95 19.40
CA THR A 431 22.13 -2.40 19.70
C THR A 431 21.80 -2.78 21.16
N HIS A 432 20.53 -2.88 21.57
CA HIS A 432 20.01 -3.87 22.55
C HIS A 432 18.48 -3.74 22.80
N PRO A 433 17.81 -4.81 23.28
CA PRO A 433 16.40 -5.10 23.00
C PRO A 433 15.46 -4.24 23.86
N SER A 434 14.82 -3.25 23.26
CA SER A 434 13.82 -2.41 23.95
C SER A 434 12.68 -1.97 23.03
N HIS A 435 12.41 -2.74 21.97
CA HIS A 435 11.30 -2.49 21.04
C HIS A 435 9.97 -3.13 21.49
N GLN A 436 9.56 -2.90 22.76
CA GLN A 436 8.24 -3.36 23.24
C GLN A 436 7.47 -2.39 24.14
N LEU A 437 7.88 -1.13 24.33
CA LEU A 437 7.15 -0.21 25.24
C LEU A 437 6.49 1.00 24.57
N GLY A 438 6.79 1.29 23.30
CA GLY A 438 6.14 2.40 22.56
C GLY A 438 4.69 2.11 22.18
N CYS A 439 4.38 0.88 21.76
CA CYS A 439 3.01 0.44 21.47
C CYS A 439 2.17 0.23 22.74
N PHE A 440 2.84 0.02 23.89
CA PHE A 440 2.19 -0.19 25.18
C PHE A 440 1.73 1.13 25.83
N ARG A 441 2.24 2.29 25.38
CA ARG A 441 1.90 3.61 25.96
C ARG A 441 0.43 3.97 25.76
N ASP A 442 -0.09 3.78 24.55
CA ASP A 442 -1.47 4.17 24.23
C ASP A 442 -2.48 3.14 24.80
N GLU A 443 -2.08 1.88 24.94
CA GLU A 443 -2.86 0.81 25.60
C GLU A 443 -2.87 0.95 27.14
N ILE A 444 -1.74 1.32 27.76
CA ILE A 444 -1.68 1.67 29.20
C ILE A 444 -2.51 2.91 29.49
N LEU A 445 -2.45 3.95 28.65
CA LEU A 445 -3.27 5.15 28.82
C LEU A 445 -4.77 4.84 28.68
N PHE A 446 -5.13 3.90 27.81
CA PHE A 446 -6.50 3.40 27.69
C PHE A 446 -6.95 2.61 28.93
N LEU A 447 -6.08 1.76 29.50
CA LEU A 447 -6.36 1.03 30.74
C LEU A 447 -6.42 1.96 31.97
N LEU A 448 -5.55 2.97 32.06
CA LEU A 448 -5.61 4.03 33.07
C LEU A 448 -6.86 4.88 32.93
N TYR A 449 -7.30 5.17 31.70
CA TYR A 449 -8.58 5.85 31.46
C TYR A 449 -9.77 4.99 31.90
N LEU A 450 -9.76 3.68 31.62
CA LEU A 450 -10.80 2.76 32.10
C LEU A 450 -10.76 2.59 33.63
N TYR A 451 -9.58 2.58 34.24
CA TYR A 451 -9.38 2.57 35.69
C TYR A 451 -9.89 3.84 36.35
N GLN A 452 -9.55 5.02 35.81
CA GLN A 452 -10.06 6.32 36.26
C GLN A 452 -11.59 6.40 36.10
N ARG A 453 -12.14 5.86 35.00
CA ARG A 453 -13.59 5.81 34.78
C ARG A 453 -14.30 4.88 35.78
N ARG A 454 -13.62 3.86 36.31
CA ARG A 454 -14.15 2.92 37.31
C ARG A 454 -14.05 3.47 38.74
N LEU A 455 -12.97 4.18 39.07
CA LEU A 455 -12.78 4.86 40.36
C LEU A 455 -13.65 6.12 40.52
N TYR A 456 -13.81 6.91 39.46
CA TYR A 456 -14.66 8.10 39.45
C TYR A 456 -15.98 7.81 38.73
N SER A 457 -16.77 6.88 39.29
CA SER A 457 -18.16 6.70 38.86
C SER A 457 -18.91 8.02 39.07
N THR A 458 -19.50 8.56 38.01
CA THR A 458 -20.25 9.82 38.04
C THR A 458 -21.40 9.73 39.05
N ASN A 459 -21.18 10.29 40.24
CA ASN A 459 -22.19 10.37 41.28
C ASN A 459 -23.27 11.37 40.85
N LYS A 460 -24.47 10.87 40.51
CA LYS A 460 -25.58 11.70 39.97
C LYS A 460 -26.26 12.59 41.02
N THR A 461 -25.81 12.58 42.27
CA THR A 461 -26.47 13.26 43.41
C THR A 461 -25.80 14.54 43.88
N ARG A 462 -24.67 14.98 43.28
CA ARG A 462 -24.01 16.22 43.70
C ARG A 462 -24.64 17.44 43.02
N CYS A 463 -25.57 18.12 43.69
CA CYS A 463 -26.00 19.47 43.30
C CYS A 463 -24.78 20.41 43.34
N ARG A 464 -24.58 21.21 42.28
CA ARG A 464 -23.51 22.22 42.18
C ARG A 464 -24.00 23.56 42.72
N GLU A 465 -23.13 24.28 43.42
CA GLU A 465 -23.34 25.57 44.11
C GLU A 465 -23.79 26.77 43.24
N TYR A 466 -24.09 26.58 41.96
CA TYR A 466 -24.75 27.61 41.16
C TYR A 466 -25.89 27.00 40.34
N GLY A 467 -27.05 26.89 41.00
CA GLY A 467 -28.39 26.95 40.43
C GLY A 467 -28.82 25.86 39.44
N SER A 468 -29.35 24.75 39.97
CA SER A 468 -30.65 24.15 39.62
C SER A 468 -30.69 22.68 40.10
N CYS A 469 -31.39 22.40 41.21
CA CYS A 469 -31.70 21.03 41.63
C CYS A 469 -33.09 20.65 41.09
N HIS A 470 -33.18 19.51 40.40
CA HIS A 470 -34.46 18.96 39.93
C HIS A 470 -35.25 18.43 41.14
N HIS A 471 -36.30 19.13 41.56
CA HIS A 471 -37.22 18.61 42.58
C HIS A 471 -38.16 17.58 41.93
N ASN A 472 -38.05 16.31 42.33
CA ASN A 472 -39.06 15.31 42.02
C ASN A 472 -40.26 15.52 42.97
N HIS A 473 -41.42 15.89 42.43
CA HIS A 473 -42.70 15.78 43.13
C HIS A 473 -43.07 14.29 43.25
N ARG A 474 -42.99 13.72 44.45
CA ARG A 474 -43.74 12.51 44.79
C ARG A 474 -45.00 12.91 45.55
N LYS A 475 -46.14 12.49 45.00
CA LYS A 475 -47.47 12.58 45.58
C LYS A 475 -47.49 11.92 46.95
N LEU A 476 -47.88 12.66 47.99
CA LEU A 476 -48.37 12.10 49.24
C LEU A 476 -49.84 11.74 49.04
N LYS A 477 -50.17 10.46 49.23
CA LYS A 477 -51.54 10.00 49.43
C LYS A 477 -51.99 10.40 50.84
N ALA A 478 -53.21 10.89 50.92
CA ALA A 478 -53.91 11.26 52.14
C ALA A 478 -54.08 10.06 53.10
N GLN A 479 -54.01 10.38 54.39
CA GLN A 479 -54.97 9.93 55.38
C GLN A 479 -55.66 11.18 55.93
#